data_AF-A0A9E0T522-F1
#
_entry.id   AF-A0A9E0T522-F1
#
_cell.length_a   1.000
_cell.length_b   1.000
_cell.length_c   1.000
_cell.angle_alpha   90.00
_cell.angle_beta   90.00
_cell.angle_gamma   90.00
#
_symmetry.space_group_name_H-M   'P 1'
#
loop_
_entity.id
_entity.type
_entity.pdbx_description
1 polymer ?
#
loop_
_entity_poly.entity_id
_entity_poly.type
_entity_poly.pdbx_seq_one_letter_code
_entity_poly.pdbx_strand_id
1 'polypeptide(L)'
;MTDSTKVPSFADTDQEETREWLEALSAVIEKEGPERAHFLLEQLLEQARQSSIDLPFSANTGYVNTIEPEQEARCPGNIAIEKRLRAYMRWNAMAMVVRANRLHPADGGDLGGHIGSFASLASMWGAGFNHFW
;
A
#
# COMPACT_ATOMS: atom_id res chain seq x y z
N MET A 1 -13.38 9.81 -11.04
CA MET A 1 -13.38 11.05 -10.23
C MET A 1 -14.13 10.74 -8.96
N THR A 2 -13.47 10.09 -8.02
CA THR A 2 -14.04 9.79 -6.70
C THR A 2 -13.91 11.04 -5.85
N ASP A 3 -15.06 11.54 -5.44
CA ASP A 3 -15.23 12.61 -4.47
C ASP A 3 -14.42 12.26 -3.21
N SER A 4 -13.28 12.92 -3.02
CA SER A 4 -12.58 12.89 -1.74
C SER A 4 -13.55 13.49 -0.74
N THR A 5 -14.13 12.66 0.12
CA THR A 5 -14.86 13.08 1.32
C THR A 5 -13.94 14.01 2.11
N LYS A 6 -14.07 15.29 1.80
CA LYS A 6 -13.38 16.38 2.44
C LYS A 6 -13.96 16.40 3.84
N VAL A 7 -13.27 15.78 4.80
CA VAL A 7 -13.55 15.99 6.21
C VAL A 7 -13.65 17.51 6.36
N PRO A 8 -14.80 18.06 6.78
CA PRO A 8 -14.90 19.50 6.95
C PRO A 8 -13.75 19.88 7.87
N SER A 9 -12.84 20.74 7.41
CA SER A 9 -11.86 21.33 8.31
C SER A 9 -12.65 22.26 9.21
N PHE A 10 -13.22 21.71 10.28
CA PHE A 10 -13.48 22.50 11.46
C PHE A 10 -12.15 23.17 11.75
N ALA A 11 -12.11 24.49 11.60
CA ALA A 11 -10.96 25.23 12.07
C ALA A 11 -10.82 24.88 13.55
N ASP A 12 -9.70 24.24 13.88
CA ASP A 12 -9.44 23.80 15.25
C ASP A 12 -9.63 25.00 16.17
N THR A 13 -10.69 24.94 16.97
CA THR A 13 -11.16 26.07 17.77
C THR A 13 -10.27 26.26 18.99
N ASP A 14 -9.60 25.19 19.45
CA ASP A 14 -8.64 25.19 20.53
C ASP A 14 -7.44 24.27 20.20
N GLN A 15 -6.41 24.89 19.61
CA GLN A 15 -5.18 24.20 19.24
C GLN A 15 -4.37 23.71 20.45
N GLU A 16 -4.53 24.35 21.61
CA GLU A 16 -3.82 23.95 22.82
C GLU A 16 -4.39 22.64 23.36
N GLU A 17 -5.73 22.54 23.45
CA GLU A 17 -6.40 21.28 23.80
C GLU A 17 -6.02 20.17 22.82
N THR A 18 -6.12 20.40 21.51
CA THR A 18 -5.75 19.39 20.50
C THR A 18 -4.30 18.92 20.67
N ARG A 19 -3.37 19.84 20.95
CA ARG A 19 -1.97 19.50 21.22
C ARG A 19 -1.83 18.65 22.49
N GLU A 20 -2.49 19.01 23.58
CA GLU A 20 -2.45 18.25 24.83
C GLU A 20 -2.95 16.81 24.65
N TRP A 21 -4.04 16.61 23.89
CA TRP A 21 -4.54 15.28 23.57
C TRP A 21 -3.55 14.45 22.73
N LEU A 22 -2.90 15.06 21.74
CA LEU A 22 -1.88 14.41 20.91
C LEU A 22 -0.62 14.07 21.72
N GLU A 23 -0.19 14.96 22.61
CA GLU A 23 0.93 14.74 23.52
C GLU A 23 0.61 13.62 24.52
N ALA A 24 -0.61 13.59 25.06
CA ALA A 24 -1.06 12.52 25.95
C ALA A 24 -1.06 11.15 25.25
N LEU A 25 -1.59 11.08 24.02
CA LEU A 25 -1.57 9.84 23.22
C LEU A 25 -0.12 9.40 22.93
N SER A 26 0.74 10.34 22.54
CA SER A 26 2.17 10.07 22.28
C SER A 26 2.87 9.54 23.52
N ALA A 27 2.61 10.13 24.69
CA ALA A 27 3.17 9.69 25.96
C ALA A 27 2.73 8.28 26.35
N VAL A 28 1.48 7.89 26.06
CA VAL A 28 1.00 6.52 26.28
C VAL A 28 1.70 5.54 25.33
N ILE A 29 1.82 5.88 24.04
CA ILE A 29 2.50 5.03 23.06
C ILE A 29 3.96 4.80 23.49
N GLU A 30 4.65 5.84 23.94
CA GLU A 30 6.06 5.76 24.36
C GLU A 30 6.26 4.96 25.66
N LYS A 31 5.37 5.14 26.65
CA LYS A 31 5.53 4.53 27.99
C LYS A 31 4.90 3.15 28.12
N GLU A 32 3.71 2.95 27.55
CA GLU A 32 2.87 1.76 27.73
C GLU A 32 2.74 0.93 26.45
N GLY A 33 3.11 1.49 25.29
CA GLY A 33 3.15 0.79 24.01
C GLY A 33 1.87 0.90 23.16
N PRO A 34 1.91 0.37 21.92
CA PRO A 34 0.85 0.54 20.94
C PRO A 34 -0.45 -0.19 21.29
N GLU A 35 -0.38 -1.38 21.91
CA GLU A 35 -1.58 -2.15 22.31
C GLU A 35 -2.43 -1.36 23.31
N ARG A 36 -1.78 -0.68 24.26
CA ARG A 36 -2.45 0.13 25.26
C ARG A 36 -3.06 1.39 24.68
N ALA A 37 -2.35 2.06 23.78
CA ALA A 37 -2.88 3.21 23.06
C ALA A 37 -4.12 2.82 22.22
N HIS A 38 -4.07 1.67 21.54
CA HIS A 38 -5.20 1.14 20.79
C HIS A 38 -6.42 0.89 21.69
N PHE A 39 -6.22 0.21 22.82
CA PHE A 39 -7.28 -0.01 23.81
C PHE A 39 -7.92 1.31 24.27
N LEU A 40 -7.12 2.34 24.59
CA LEU A 40 -7.67 3.64 25.03
C LEU A 40 -8.47 4.33 23.92
N LEU A 41 -8.00 4.29 22.68
CA LEU A 41 -8.72 4.83 21.54
C LEU A 41 -10.06 4.10 21.33
N GLU A 42 -10.10 2.77 21.46
CA GLU A 42 -11.36 2.01 21.41
C GLU A 42 -12.33 2.43 22.50
N GLN A 43 -11.86 2.63 23.74
CA GLN A 43 -12.71 3.11 24.84
C GLN A 43 -13.26 4.52 24.57
N LEU A 44 -12.43 5.43 24.04
CA LEU A 44 -12.87 6.78 23.68
C LEU A 44 -13.92 6.76 22.56
N LEU A 45 -13.72 5.93 21.53
CA LEU A 45 -14.69 5.75 20.44
C LEU A 45 -16.01 5.17 20.94
N GLU A 46 -15.97 4.18 21.84
CA GLU A 46 -17.17 3.58 22.42
C GLU A 46 -17.92 4.59 23.31
N GLN A 47 -17.20 5.37 24.12
CA GLN A 47 -17.81 6.44 24.92
C GLN A 47 -18.48 7.52 24.04
N ALA A 48 -17.83 7.91 22.95
CA ALA A 48 -18.37 8.86 21.99
C ALA A 48 -19.64 8.30 21.30
N ARG A 49 -19.63 7.02 20.92
CA ARG A 49 -20.81 6.33 20.37
C ARG A 49 -21.97 6.30 21.37
N GLN A 50 -21.71 5.98 22.64
CA GLN A 50 -22.72 6.00 23.71
C GLN A 50 -23.29 7.40 23.93
N SER A 51 -22.49 8.44 23.67
CA SER A 51 -22.89 9.84 23.74
C SER A 51 -23.59 10.34 22.48
N SER A 52 -23.94 9.45 21.53
CA SER A 52 -24.58 9.78 20.24
C SER A 52 -23.75 10.75 19.37
N ILE A 53 -22.43 10.75 19.52
CA ILE A 53 -21.52 11.47 18.63
C ILE A 53 -21.40 10.64 17.34
N ASP A 54 -21.74 11.25 16.20
CA ASP A 54 -21.63 10.60 14.90
C ASP A 54 -20.16 10.38 14.54
N LEU A 55 -19.73 9.12 14.58
CA LEU A 55 -18.39 8.69 14.20
C LEU A 55 -18.51 7.95 12.86
N PRO A 56 -18.27 8.61 11.71
CA PRO A 56 -18.28 7.90 10.44
C PRO A 56 -17.16 6.84 10.48
N PHE A 57 -17.56 5.57 10.40
CA PHE A 57 -16.60 4.48 10.26
C PHE A 57 -15.78 4.71 8.99
N SER A 58 -14.47 4.91 9.14
CA SER A 58 -13.54 4.92 8.02
C SER A 58 -12.88 3.55 7.90
N ALA A 59 -13.22 2.81 6.84
CA ALA A 59 -12.53 1.58 6.48
C ALA A 59 -11.12 1.83 5.91
N ASN A 60 -10.75 3.10 5.70
CA ASN A 60 -9.49 3.47 5.06
C ASN A 60 -8.40 3.65 6.12
N THR A 61 -7.29 2.93 5.97
CA THR A 61 -6.04 3.18 6.69
C THR A 61 -5.25 4.29 5.99
N GLY A 62 -4.19 4.78 6.64
CA GLY A 62 -3.28 5.74 6.02
C GLY A 62 -2.70 5.20 4.71
N TYR A 63 -2.35 6.10 3.78
CA TYR A 63 -1.71 5.75 2.52
C TYR A 63 -0.21 5.45 2.73
N VAL A 64 0.05 4.39 3.50
CA VAL A 64 1.36 3.88 3.91
C VAL A 64 1.35 2.35 3.85
N ASN A 65 2.51 1.71 3.96
CA ASN A 65 2.59 0.26 4.04
C ASN A 65 1.94 -0.24 5.33
N THR A 66 1.17 -1.32 5.25
CA THR A 66 0.49 -1.92 6.42
C THR A 66 1.45 -2.65 7.36
N ILE A 67 2.60 -3.14 6.84
CA ILE A 67 3.62 -3.84 7.62
C ILE A 67 4.78 -2.87 7.81
N GLU A 68 5.15 -2.63 9.07
CA GLU A 68 6.27 -1.75 9.42
C GLU A 68 7.63 -2.44 9.16
N PRO A 69 8.72 -1.69 8.90
CA PRO A 69 10.04 -2.25 8.59
C PRO A 69 10.55 -3.26 9.62
N GLU A 70 10.25 -3.06 10.91
CA GLU A 70 10.66 -3.95 12.01
C GLU A 70 9.86 -5.27 12.03
N GLN A 71 8.69 -5.29 11.41
CA GLN A 71 7.79 -6.45 11.30
C GLN A 71 8.00 -7.23 9.99
N GLU A 72 8.81 -6.71 9.06
CA GLU A 72 9.08 -7.36 7.78
C GLU A 72 9.84 -8.68 7.95
N ALA A 73 9.32 -9.74 7.34
CA ALA A 73 10.04 -11.01 7.25
C ALA A 73 11.21 -10.88 6.28
N ARG A 74 12.37 -11.45 6.65
CA ARG A 74 13.53 -11.49 5.76
C ARG A 74 13.23 -12.33 4.52
N CYS A 75 13.58 -11.81 3.35
CA CYS A 75 13.45 -12.55 2.09
C CYS A 75 14.23 -13.89 2.16
N PRO A 76 13.59 -15.04 1.90
CA PRO A 76 14.22 -16.35 2.03
C PRO A 76 15.17 -16.68 0.87
N GLY A 77 15.06 -15.97 -0.26
CA GLY A 77 15.84 -16.24 -1.47
C GLY A 77 17.09 -15.37 -1.64
N ASN A 78 17.80 -15.61 -2.76
CA ASN A 78 18.93 -14.79 -3.16
C ASN A 78 18.46 -13.66 -4.08
N ILE A 79 18.26 -12.47 -3.48
CA ILE A 79 17.75 -11.27 -4.17
C ILE A 79 18.59 -10.91 -5.41
N ALA A 80 19.91 -11.11 -5.37
CA ALA A 80 20.78 -10.77 -6.50
C ALA A 80 20.52 -11.67 -7.71
N ILE A 81 20.37 -12.99 -7.47
CA ILE A 81 20.03 -13.96 -8.53
C ILE A 81 18.61 -13.71 -9.04
N GLU A 82 17.64 -13.54 -8.14
CA GLU A 82 16.25 -13.30 -8.52
C GLU A 82 16.07 -12.01 -9.33
N LYS A 83 16.78 -10.94 -8.97
CA LYS A 83 16.78 -9.69 -9.74
C LYS A 83 17.33 -9.90 -11.14
N ARG A 84 18.38 -10.71 -11.29
CA ARG A 84 18.96 -11.05 -12.60
C ARG A 84 18.01 -11.89 -13.45
N LEU A 85 17.39 -12.92 -12.88
CA LEU A 85 16.38 -13.74 -13.57
C LEU A 85 15.19 -12.90 -14.04
N ARG A 86 14.67 -12.05 -13.16
CA ARG A 86 13.57 -11.14 -13.49
C ARG A 86 13.94 -10.12 -14.57
N ALA A 87 15.19 -9.67 -14.63
CA ALA A 87 15.67 -8.83 -15.73
C ALA A 87 15.66 -9.59 -17.07
N TYR A 88 16.08 -10.85 -17.10
CA TYR A 88 15.99 -11.68 -18.31
C TYR A 88 14.54 -11.92 -18.74
N MET A 89 13.63 -12.18 -17.80
CA MET A 89 12.20 -12.33 -18.11
C MET A 89 11.62 -11.05 -18.73
N ARG A 90 11.93 -9.88 -18.15
CA ARG A 90 11.53 -8.56 -18.70
C ARG A 90 12.07 -8.35 -20.11
N TRP A 91 13.35 -8.66 -20.33
CA TRP A 91 13.97 -8.54 -21.64
C TRP A 91 13.31 -9.45 -22.68
N ASN A 92 13.13 -10.72 -22.35
CA ASN A 92 12.53 -11.70 -23.27
C ASN A 92 11.08 -11.34 -23.60
N ALA A 93 10.28 -10.94 -22.61
CA ALA A 93 8.89 -10.52 -22.82
C ALA A 93 8.81 -9.30 -23.76
N MET A 94 9.63 -8.28 -23.52
CA MET A 94 9.72 -7.13 -24.42
C MET A 94 10.17 -7.55 -25.82
N ALA A 95 11.21 -8.39 -25.93
CA ALA A 95 11.75 -8.83 -27.21
C ALA A 95 10.72 -9.60 -28.04
N MET A 96 9.88 -10.43 -27.40
CA MET A 96 8.78 -11.12 -28.07
C MET A 96 7.78 -10.14 -28.69
N VAL A 97 7.34 -9.13 -27.93
CA VAL A 97 6.37 -8.13 -28.42
C VAL A 97 6.98 -7.24 -29.51
N VAL A 98 8.20 -6.75 -29.31
CA VAL A 98 8.90 -5.94 -30.33
C VAL A 98 9.11 -6.74 -31.61
N ARG A 99 9.43 -8.03 -31.51
CA ARG A 99 9.58 -8.90 -32.68
C ARG A 99 8.24 -9.08 -33.39
N ALA A 100 7.15 -9.30 -32.66
CA ALA A 100 5.81 -9.42 -33.24
C ALA A 100 5.40 -8.15 -34.01
N ASN A 101 5.61 -6.97 -33.41
CA ASN A 101 5.26 -5.67 -34.02
C ASN A 101 6.14 -5.30 -35.24
N ARG A 102 7.22 -6.03 -35.50
CA ARG A 102 8.04 -5.86 -36.71
C ARG A 102 7.57 -6.73 -37.87
N LEU A 103 6.63 -7.64 -37.64
CA LEU A 103 6.05 -8.45 -38.71
C LEU A 103 5.02 -7.62 -39.46
N HIS A 104 4.97 -7.80 -40.77
CA HIS A 104 3.94 -7.23 -41.64
C HIS A 104 3.17 -8.38 -42.31
N PRO A 105 2.15 -8.93 -41.63
CA PRO A 105 1.25 -9.94 -42.18
C PRO A 105 0.62 -9.53 -43.52
N ALA A 106 0.42 -10.50 -44.42
CA ALA A 106 -0.11 -10.27 -45.77
C ALA A 106 -1.59 -9.81 -45.79
N ASP A 107 -2.33 -10.08 -44.72
CA ASP A 107 -3.68 -9.59 -44.46
C ASP A 107 -3.73 -8.15 -43.90
N GLY A 108 -2.56 -7.52 -43.69
CA GLY A 108 -2.45 -6.12 -43.28
C GLY A 108 -2.70 -5.86 -41.80
N GLY A 109 -2.80 -6.90 -40.96
CA GLY A 109 -3.01 -6.77 -39.52
C GLY A 109 -1.72 -6.46 -38.74
N ASP A 110 -1.86 -5.85 -37.56
CA ASP A 110 -0.78 -5.74 -36.56
C ASP A 110 -1.07 -6.70 -35.40
N LEU A 111 -0.04 -7.39 -34.91
CA LEU A 111 -0.15 -8.34 -33.81
C LEU A 111 -0.25 -7.63 -32.45
N GLY A 112 0.40 -6.47 -32.31
CA GLY A 112 0.42 -5.69 -31.06
C GLY A 112 1.05 -6.41 -29.85
N GLY A 113 0.77 -5.88 -28.66
CA GLY A 113 1.16 -6.48 -27.37
C GLY A 113 1.52 -5.47 -26.27
N HIS A 114 1.20 -5.78 -25.01
CA HIS A 114 1.44 -4.88 -23.87
C HIS A 114 2.75 -5.19 -23.14
N ILE A 115 3.72 -4.29 -23.26
CA ILE A 115 5.00 -4.38 -22.52
C ILE A 115 4.86 -3.80 -21.11
N GLY A 116 4.15 -2.68 -20.97
CA GLY A 116 4.02 -1.94 -19.72
C GLY A 116 3.34 -2.75 -18.60
N SER A 117 2.29 -3.51 -18.93
CA SER A 117 1.52 -4.29 -17.97
C SER A 117 2.36 -5.40 -17.31
N PHE A 118 3.15 -6.13 -18.10
CA PHE A 118 4.06 -7.12 -17.52
C PHE A 118 5.19 -6.45 -16.73
N ALA A 119 5.72 -5.34 -17.23
CA ALA A 119 6.80 -4.62 -16.56
C ALA A 119 6.38 -4.06 -15.19
N SER A 120 5.14 -3.61 -14.99
CA SER A 120 4.70 -3.14 -13.67
C SER A 120 4.56 -4.28 -12.65
N LEU A 121 4.15 -5.47 -13.08
CA LEU A 121 3.86 -6.61 -12.19
C LEU A 121 5.00 -7.63 -12.03
N ALA A 122 6.05 -7.58 -12.87
CA ALA A 122 7.07 -8.62 -12.90
C ALA A 122 7.81 -8.83 -11.56
N SER A 123 7.88 -7.81 -10.69
CA SER A 123 8.43 -7.97 -9.34
C SER A 123 7.54 -8.84 -8.46
N MET A 124 6.23 -8.57 -8.44
CA MET A 124 5.22 -9.34 -7.71
C MET A 124 5.17 -10.79 -8.22
N TRP A 125 5.13 -11.00 -9.54
CA TRP A 125 5.14 -12.34 -10.11
C TRP A 125 6.43 -13.09 -9.79
N GLY A 126 7.58 -12.43 -9.84
CA GLY A 126 8.84 -13.03 -9.43
C GLY A 126 8.84 -13.48 -7.97
N ALA A 127 8.21 -12.74 -7.06
CA ALA A 127 8.05 -13.20 -5.68
C ALA A 127 7.12 -14.42 -5.60
N GLY A 128 5.96 -14.39 -6.28
CA GLY A 128 5.00 -15.49 -6.34
C GLY A 128 5.61 -16.80 -6.82
N PHE A 129 6.25 -16.80 -7.99
CA PHE A 129 6.84 -18.00 -8.59
C PHE A 129 8.06 -18.56 -7.83
N ASN A 130 8.78 -17.76 -7.05
CA ASN A 130 9.94 -18.26 -6.31
C ASN A 130 9.58 -18.76 -4.90
N HIS A 131 8.54 -18.18 -4.27
CA HIS A 131 8.33 -18.33 -2.83
C HIS A 131 6.91 -18.74 -2.42
N PHE A 132 5.97 -18.85 -3.37
CA PHE A 132 4.57 -19.19 -3.06
C PHE A 132 3.98 -20.29 -3.95
N TRP A 133 4.28 -20.30 -5.25
CA TRP A 133 3.68 -21.21 -6.23
C TRP A 133 4.64 -22.28 -6.72
#